data_AF-A0A657AGZ6-F1
#
_entry.id   AF-A0A657AGZ6-F1
#
_cell.length_a   1.000
_cell.length_b   1.000
_cell.length_c   1.000
_cell.angle_alpha   90.00
_cell.angle_beta   90.00
_cell.angle_gamma   90.00
#
_symmetry.space_group_name_H-M   'P 1'
#
loop_
_entity.id
_entity.type
_entity.pdbx_description
1 polymer ?
#
loop_
_entity_poly.entity_id
_entity_poly.type
_entity_poly.pdbx_seq_one_letter_code
_entity_poly.pdbx_strand_id
1 'polypeptide(L)'
;MAVNLSPRQFRDPDLISQVERIIQDHQVARHTLEFEITEGVLMNNQQFVKDALRALNHLDVRISMDDFGTGYSSLSYLRNYPFDMLKVDRSFVNDLVEDQADKELINAAISMAHSLNLKVVAEGVENQEQYKLLKDLNCDYAQGYLFGRPMAPDIFACHLESTLED
;
A
#
# COMPACT_ATOMS: atom_id res chain seq x y z
N MET A 1 -5.28 7.94 -4.19
CA MET A 1 -4.67 8.71 -3.09
C MET A 1 -4.70 7.83 -1.86
N ALA A 2 -3.55 7.54 -1.29
CA ALA A 2 -3.44 6.65 -0.15
C ALA A 2 -3.21 7.44 1.15
N VAL A 3 -3.80 6.98 2.25
CA VAL A 3 -3.68 7.58 3.58
C VAL A 3 -3.37 6.49 4.60
N ASN A 4 -2.33 6.70 5.41
CA ASN A 4 -1.95 5.78 6.47
C ASN A 4 -2.94 5.80 7.63
N LEU A 5 -3.38 4.62 8.07
CA LEU A 5 -4.17 4.45 9.29
C LEU A 5 -3.31 3.87 10.42
N SER A 6 -3.14 4.67 11.47
CA SER A 6 -2.42 4.24 12.66
C SER A 6 -3.21 3.21 13.48
N PRO A 7 -2.53 2.32 14.23
CA PRO A 7 -3.18 1.36 15.13
C PRO A 7 -4.12 2.02 16.16
N ARG A 8 -3.87 3.28 16.53
CA ARG A 8 -4.70 4.02 17.48
C ARG A 8 -6.07 4.38 16.89
N GLN A 9 -6.13 4.70 15.60
CA GLN A 9 -7.39 5.06 14.93
C GLN A 9 -8.34 3.88 14.83
N PHE A 10 -7.84 2.65 14.71
CA PHE A 10 -8.68 1.45 14.77
C PHE A 10 -9.41 1.26 16.11
N ARG A 11 -8.95 1.91 17.18
CA ARG A 11 -9.61 1.89 18.49
C ARG A 11 -10.67 2.98 18.64
N ASP A 12 -10.71 3.94 17.71
CA ASP A 12 -11.73 4.97 17.70
C ASP A 12 -13.04 4.39 17.14
N PRO A 13 -14.11 4.30 17.95
CA PRO A 13 -15.40 3.80 17.47
C PRO A 13 -16.00 4.67 16.36
N ASP A 14 -15.57 5.93 16.24
CA ASP A 14 -16.07 6.88 15.25
C ASP A 14 -15.25 6.88 13.95
N LEU A 15 -14.22 6.04 13.80
CA LEU A 15 -13.36 6.03 12.61
C LEU A 15 -14.19 5.90 11.32
N ILE A 16 -15.09 4.90 11.27
CA ILE A 16 -15.85 4.59 10.06
C ILE A 16 -16.84 5.71 9.74
N SER A 17 -17.56 6.23 10.73
CA SER A 17 -18.51 7.33 10.53
C SER A 17 -17.81 8.63 10.11
N GLN A 18 -16.60 8.88 10.62
CA GLN A 18 -15.78 10.01 10.18
C GLN A 18 -15.35 9.86 8.72
N VAL A 19 -14.86 8.70 8.30
CA VAL A 19 -14.47 8.43 6.91
C VAL A 19 -15.66 8.60 5.97
N GLU A 20 -16.80 8.00 6.31
CA GLU A 20 -18.02 8.12 5.50
C GLU A 20 -18.45 9.58 5.33
N ARG A 21 -18.48 10.35 6.43
CA ARG A 21 -18.83 11.77 6.40
C ARG A 21 -17.86 12.57 5.53
N ILE A 22 -16.55 12.37 5.67
CA ILE A 22 -15.54 13.11 4.89
C ILE A 22 -15.70 12.81 3.39
N ILE A 23 -15.93 11.54 3.03
CA ILE A 23 -16.17 11.15 1.64
C ILE A 23 -17.42 11.87 1.07
N GLN A 24 -18.49 11.95 1.86
CA GLN A 24 -19.73 12.62 1.46
C GLN A 24 -19.55 14.14 1.33
N ASP A 25 -18.97 14.79 2.34
CA ASP A 25 -18.79 16.24 2.41
C ASP A 25 -17.91 16.76 1.27
N HIS A 26 -16.88 15.99 0.89
CA HIS A 26 -15.93 16.35 -0.16
C HIS A 26 -16.22 15.71 -1.52
N GLN A 27 -17.30 14.93 -1.64
CA GLN A 27 -17.71 14.24 -2.87
C GLN A 27 -16.58 13.39 -3.49
N VAL A 28 -15.77 12.76 -2.64
CA VAL A 28 -14.64 11.93 -3.08
C VAL A 28 -15.17 10.63 -3.66
N ALA A 29 -14.71 10.26 -4.86
CA ALA A 29 -15.00 8.94 -5.42
C ALA A 29 -14.33 7.86 -4.56
N ARG A 30 -15.14 6.99 -3.92
CA ARG A 30 -14.68 6.00 -2.93
C ARG A 30 -13.50 5.15 -3.40
N HIS A 31 -13.58 4.63 -4.63
CA HIS A 31 -12.54 3.80 -5.24
C HIS A 31 -11.22 4.53 -5.55
N THR A 32 -11.15 5.85 -5.37
CA THR A 32 -9.93 6.66 -5.53
C THR A 32 -9.19 6.89 -4.21
N LEU A 33 -9.85 6.59 -3.09
CA LEU A 33 -9.29 6.65 -1.75
C LEU A 33 -8.80 5.26 -1.33
N GLU A 34 -7.62 5.24 -0.75
CA GLU A 34 -6.98 4.04 -0.25
C GLU A 34 -6.49 4.25 1.18
N PHE A 35 -6.64 3.24 2.02
CA PHE A 35 -6.10 3.23 3.37
C PHE A 35 -4.99 2.20 3.51
N GLU A 36 -3.82 2.68 3.95
CA GLU A 36 -2.63 1.86 4.18
C GLU A 36 -2.58 1.43 5.64
N ILE A 37 -2.31 0.16 5.86
CA ILE A 37 -2.33 -0.45 7.19
C ILE A 37 -1.05 -1.25 7.37
N THR A 38 -0.24 -0.84 8.34
CA THR A 38 1.00 -1.56 8.67
C THR A 38 0.70 -2.92 9.28
N GLU A 39 1.61 -3.87 9.05
CA GLU A 39 1.50 -5.24 9.56
C GLU A 39 1.28 -5.32 11.08
N GLY A 40 1.90 -4.41 11.84
CA GLY A 40 1.77 -4.34 13.30
C GLY A 40 0.34 -4.11 13.80
N VAL A 41 -0.52 -3.47 13.00
CA VAL A 41 -1.96 -3.31 13.31
C VAL A 41 -2.66 -4.68 13.38
N LEU A 42 -2.26 -5.60 12.49
CA LEU A 42 -2.91 -6.90 12.31
C LEU A 42 -2.46 -7.94 13.33
N MET A 43 -1.26 -7.78 13.90
CA MET A 43 -0.61 -8.76 14.78
C MET A 43 -1.43 -9.14 16.02
N ASN A 44 -2.16 -8.19 16.61
CA ASN A 44 -2.92 -8.45 17.82
C ASN A 44 -4.27 -9.15 17.55
N ASN A 45 -4.60 -9.42 16.28
CA ASN A 45 -5.80 -10.14 15.81
C ASN A 45 -7.10 -9.68 16.49
N GLN A 46 -7.18 -8.38 16.79
CA GLN A 46 -8.24 -7.84 17.63
C GLN A 46 -9.52 -7.70 16.81
N GLN A 47 -10.66 -8.13 17.37
CA GLN A 47 -11.93 -8.16 16.64
C GLN A 47 -12.31 -6.80 16.04
N PHE A 48 -12.03 -5.71 16.75
CA PHE A 48 -12.32 -4.36 16.27
C PHE A 48 -11.55 -3.98 14.99
N VAL A 49 -10.33 -4.48 14.79
CA VAL A 49 -9.56 -4.24 13.55
C VAL A 49 -10.25 -4.93 12.38
N LYS A 50 -10.73 -6.15 12.60
CA LYS A 50 -11.45 -6.93 11.58
C LYS A 50 -12.74 -6.23 11.17
N ASP A 51 -13.49 -5.75 12.15
CA ASP A 51 -14.77 -5.11 11.93
C ASP A 51 -14.59 -3.77 11.19
N ALA A 52 -13.58 -2.99 11.57
CA ALA A 52 -13.22 -1.75 10.88
C ALA A 52 -12.77 -2.00 9.43
N LEU A 53 -11.91 -3.00 9.19
CA LEU A 53 -11.46 -3.39 7.84
C LEU A 53 -12.64 -3.79 6.94
N ARG A 54 -13.57 -4.59 7.46
CA ARG A 54 -14.79 -4.97 6.72
C ARG A 54 -15.68 -3.76 6.44
N ALA A 55 -15.83 -2.88 7.43
CA ALA A 55 -16.62 -1.66 7.25
C ALA A 55 -16.02 -0.73 6.20
N LEU A 56 -14.69 -0.54 6.19
CA LEU A 56 -13.99 0.20 5.14
C LEU A 56 -14.22 -0.44 3.77
N ASN A 57 -14.04 -1.75 3.65
CA ASN A 57 -14.31 -2.46 2.39
C ASN A 57 -15.79 -2.31 1.93
N HIS A 58 -16.75 -2.28 2.85
CA HIS A 58 -18.16 -2.02 2.53
C HIS A 58 -18.43 -0.57 2.07
N LEU A 59 -17.56 0.38 2.44
CA LEU A 59 -17.58 1.74 1.91
C LEU A 59 -16.96 1.86 0.51
N ASP A 60 -16.50 0.75 -0.10
CA ASP A 60 -15.92 0.71 -1.45
C ASP A 60 -14.65 1.57 -1.58
N VAL A 61 -13.92 1.73 -0.47
CA VAL A 61 -12.56 2.30 -0.46
C VAL A 61 -11.54 1.17 -0.58
N ARG A 62 -10.37 1.48 -1.13
CA ARG A 62 -9.29 0.51 -1.25
C ARG A 62 -8.54 0.35 0.07
N ILE A 63 -7.98 -0.83 0.28
CA ILE A 63 -7.16 -1.13 1.46
C ILE A 63 -5.86 -1.78 1.01
N SER A 64 -4.74 -1.30 1.52
CA SER A 64 -3.42 -1.89 1.27
C SER A 64 -2.72 -2.28 2.56
N MET A 65 -1.94 -3.36 2.48
CA MET A 65 -1.04 -3.78 3.54
C MET A 65 0.33 -3.14 3.32
N ASP A 66 0.79 -2.37 4.32
CA ASP A 66 2.05 -1.63 4.29
C ASP A 66 3.16 -2.36 5.07
N ASP A 67 4.41 -2.01 4.76
CA ASP A 67 5.63 -2.55 5.37
C ASP A 67 5.77 -4.09 5.30
N PHE A 68 5.28 -4.74 4.23
CA PHE A 68 5.35 -6.20 4.12
C PHE A 68 6.80 -6.69 4.13
N GLY A 69 7.08 -7.69 4.97
CA GLY A 69 8.38 -8.35 5.11
C GLY A 69 9.24 -7.87 6.30
N THR A 70 8.82 -6.83 7.03
CA THR A 70 9.67 -6.19 8.05
C THR A 70 9.66 -6.84 9.45
N GLY A 71 8.84 -7.88 9.72
CA GLY A 71 8.99 -8.55 11.02
C GLY A 71 8.08 -9.71 11.39
N TYR A 72 6.89 -9.88 10.83
CA TYR A 72 5.89 -10.83 11.34
C TYR A 72 4.87 -11.32 10.30
N SER A 73 5.23 -11.26 9.00
CA SER A 73 4.31 -11.34 7.87
C SER A 73 3.51 -12.63 7.83
N SER A 74 2.35 -12.62 8.48
CA SER A 74 1.45 -13.76 8.46
C SER A 74 0.65 -13.71 7.17
N LEU A 75 0.96 -14.63 6.26
CA LEU A 75 0.15 -14.96 5.09
C LEU A 75 -1.35 -15.14 5.41
N SER A 76 -1.65 -15.51 6.65
CA SER A 76 -3.02 -15.63 7.13
C SER A 76 -3.78 -14.30 7.08
N TYR A 77 -3.12 -13.16 7.27
CA TYR A 77 -3.77 -11.85 7.21
C TYR A 77 -4.17 -11.48 5.79
N LEU A 78 -3.25 -11.63 4.83
CA LEU A 78 -3.53 -11.39 3.42
C LEU A 78 -4.69 -12.24 2.88
N ARG A 79 -4.87 -13.46 3.42
CA ARG A 79 -5.99 -14.33 3.05
C ARG A 79 -7.32 -13.94 3.69
N ASN A 80 -7.28 -13.42 4.92
CA ASN A 80 -8.48 -13.23 5.74
C ASN A 80 -9.07 -11.81 5.67
N TYR A 81 -8.33 -10.87 5.11
CA TYR A 81 -8.71 -9.46 5.05
C TYR A 81 -8.91 -8.99 3.60
N PRO A 82 -9.81 -8.03 3.38
CA PRO A 82 -10.14 -7.52 2.05
C PRO A 82 -9.08 -6.49 1.61
N PHE A 83 -7.84 -6.92 1.43
CA PHE A 83 -6.82 -6.08 0.82
C PHE A 83 -7.00 -6.05 -0.70
N ASP A 84 -6.65 -4.93 -1.31
CA ASP A 84 -6.53 -4.76 -2.76
C ASP A 84 -5.07 -4.77 -3.20
N MET A 85 -4.18 -4.30 -2.32
CA MET A 85 -2.75 -4.15 -2.63
C MET A 85 -1.83 -4.57 -1.49
N LEU A 86 -0.62 -4.97 -1.88
CA LEU A 86 0.50 -5.28 -1.01
C LEU A 86 1.64 -4.30 -1.33
N LYS A 87 2.16 -3.61 -0.31
CA LYS A 87 3.31 -2.71 -0.44
C LYS A 87 4.55 -3.41 0.11
N VAL A 88 5.56 -3.57 -0.73
CA VAL A 88 6.86 -4.15 -0.39
C VAL A 88 7.77 -3.03 0.11
N ASP A 89 8.25 -3.17 1.35
CA ASP A 89 9.05 -2.14 2.00
C ASP A 89 10.36 -1.85 1.25
N ARG A 90 10.79 -0.60 1.33
CA ARG A 90 12.02 -0.11 0.70
C ARG A 90 13.28 -0.84 1.13
N SER A 91 13.32 -1.46 2.33
CA SER A 91 14.49 -2.20 2.77
C SER A 91 14.84 -3.34 1.81
N PHE A 92 13.84 -4.01 1.22
CA PHE A 92 14.07 -5.04 0.20
C PHE A 92 14.44 -4.46 -1.17
N VAL A 93 13.92 -3.29 -1.50
CA VAL A 93 14.14 -2.66 -2.81
C VAL A 93 15.52 -2.01 -2.91
N ASN A 94 16.04 -1.49 -1.80
CA ASN A 94 17.37 -0.86 -1.74
C ASN A 94 18.47 -1.82 -2.21
N ASP A 95 18.46 -3.04 -1.72
CA ASP A 95 19.51 -4.05 -1.96
C ASP A 95 19.18 -5.02 -3.11
N LEU A 96 18.02 -4.85 -3.77
CA LEU A 96 17.50 -5.70 -4.87
C LEU A 96 18.49 -5.99 -6.01
N VAL A 97 19.39 -5.05 -6.31
CA VAL A 97 20.35 -5.17 -7.41
C VAL A 97 21.54 -6.06 -7.02
N GLU A 98 21.95 -6.04 -5.75
CA GLU A 98 23.17 -6.67 -5.26
C GLU A 98 22.89 -7.96 -4.47
N ASP A 99 21.75 -8.06 -3.79
CA ASP A 99 21.37 -9.20 -2.97
C ASP A 99 20.33 -10.10 -3.67
N GLN A 100 20.77 -11.32 -4.01
CA GLN A 100 19.90 -12.33 -4.61
C GLN A 100 18.78 -12.78 -3.65
N ALA A 101 19.01 -12.78 -2.33
CA ALA A 101 18.00 -13.16 -1.36
C ALA A 101 16.83 -12.15 -1.36
N ASP A 102 17.12 -10.85 -1.37
CA ASP A 102 16.09 -9.81 -1.46
C ASP A 102 15.33 -9.89 -2.77
N LYS A 103 16.03 -10.15 -3.88
CA LYS A 103 15.38 -10.40 -5.17
C LYS A 103 14.39 -11.57 -5.13
N GLU A 104 14.77 -12.70 -4.54
CA GLU A 104 13.87 -13.85 -4.40
C GLU A 104 12.71 -13.57 -3.45
N LEU A 105 12.93 -12.80 -2.37
CA LEU A 105 11.88 -12.39 -1.45
C LEU A 105 10.83 -11.50 -2.13
N ILE A 106 11.28 -10.49 -2.90
CA ILE A 106 10.38 -9.65 -3.68
C ILE A 106 9.62 -10.49 -4.72
N ASN A 107 10.30 -11.38 -5.44
CA ASN A 107 9.66 -12.27 -6.42
C ASN A 107 8.59 -13.17 -5.78
N ALA A 108 8.87 -13.73 -4.60
CA ALA A 108 7.92 -14.53 -3.83
C ALA A 108 6.72 -13.69 -3.36
N ALA A 109 6.98 -12.47 -2.88
CA ALA A 109 5.92 -11.54 -2.46
C ALA A 109 4.99 -11.18 -3.62
N ILE A 110 5.54 -10.87 -4.80
CA ILE A 110 4.78 -10.59 -6.03
C ILE A 110 3.92 -11.78 -6.43
N SER A 111 4.53 -12.96 -6.55
CA SER A 111 3.84 -14.18 -6.97
C SER A 111 2.67 -14.54 -6.03
N MET A 112 2.88 -14.35 -4.73
CA MET A 112 1.87 -14.58 -3.71
C MET A 112 0.73 -13.57 -3.78
N ALA A 113 1.05 -12.27 -3.88
CA ALA A 113 0.05 -11.21 -4.00
C ALA A 113 -0.85 -11.46 -5.22
N HIS A 114 -0.26 -11.75 -6.38
CA HIS A 114 -1.01 -12.07 -7.60
C HIS A 114 -1.88 -13.32 -7.44
N SER A 115 -1.39 -14.35 -6.74
CA SER A 115 -2.18 -15.56 -6.44
C SER A 115 -3.40 -15.28 -5.55
N LEU A 116 -3.38 -14.16 -4.81
CA LEU A 116 -4.50 -13.66 -3.99
C LEU A 116 -5.31 -12.57 -4.71
N ASN A 117 -5.03 -12.30 -5.99
CA ASN A 117 -5.60 -11.21 -6.79
C ASN A 117 -5.31 -9.80 -6.24
N LEU A 118 -4.21 -9.66 -5.50
CA LEU A 118 -3.71 -8.38 -5.01
C LEU A 118 -2.76 -7.76 -6.04
N LYS A 119 -2.70 -6.44 -6.07
CA LYS A 119 -1.65 -5.69 -6.77
C LYS A 119 -0.45 -5.45 -5.87
N VAL A 120 0.73 -5.24 -6.45
CA VAL A 120 1.95 -4.97 -5.71
C VAL A 120 2.51 -3.59 -6.00
N VAL A 121 2.87 -2.87 -4.93
CA VAL A 121 3.63 -1.62 -4.99
C VAL A 121 4.99 -1.88 -4.37
N ALA A 122 6.07 -1.67 -5.13
CA ALA A 122 7.43 -1.66 -4.57
C ALA A 122 7.81 -0.25 -4.15
N GLU A 123 8.21 -0.07 -2.89
CA GLU A 123 8.58 1.23 -2.34
C GLU A 123 10.08 1.50 -2.36
N GLY A 124 10.49 2.77 -2.37
CA GLY A 124 11.90 3.15 -2.30
C GLY A 124 12.67 2.95 -3.61
N VAL A 125 12.00 3.00 -4.75
CA VAL A 125 12.68 2.93 -6.06
C VAL A 125 13.41 4.24 -6.35
N GLU A 126 14.74 4.22 -6.35
CA GLU A 126 15.59 5.41 -6.50
C GLU A 126 16.29 5.47 -7.85
N ASN A 127 16.46 4.34 -8.55
CA ASN A 127 17.18 4.30 -9.83
C ASN A 127 16.52 3.40 -10.88
N GLN A 128 16.94 3.60 -12.14
CA GLN A 128 16.39 2.91 -13.29
C GLN A 128 16.65 1.39 -13.29
N GLU A 129 17.74 0.95 -12.66
CA GLU A 129 18.10 -0.46 -12.58
C GLU A 129 17.14 -1.23 -11.66
N GLN A 130 16.87 -0.70 -10.46
CA GLN A 130 15.83 -1.20 -9.55
C GLN A 130 14.47 -1.27 -10.25
N TYR A 131 14.06 -0.19 -10.92
CA TYR A 131 12.78 -0.17 -11.65
C TYR A 131 12.70 -1.23 -12.74
N LYS A 132 13.78 -1.41 -13.52
CA LYS A 132 13.84 -2.43 -14.57
C LYS A 132 13.73 -3.83 -13.98
N LEU A 133 14.46 -4.13 -12.90
CA LEU A 133 14.36 -5.43 -12.22
C LEU A 133 12.94 -5.67 -11.71
N LEU A 134 12.32 -4.71 -11.05
CA LEU A 134 10.94 -4.82 -10.55
C LEU A 134 9.94 -5.08 -11.69
N LYS A 135 10.12 -4.41 -12.83
CA LYS A 135 9.32 -4.63 -14.03
C LYS A 135 9.52 -6.04 -14.60
N ASP A 136 10.76 -6.53 -14.64
CA ASP A 136 11.08 -7.89 -15.10
C ASP A 136 10.50 -8.97 -14.16
N LEU A 137 10.35 -8.65 -12.87
CA LEU A 137 9.65 -9.47 -11.87
C LEU A 137 8.11 -9.35 -11.93
N ASN A 138 7.57 -8.58 -12.88
CA ASN A 138 6.14 -8.28 -13.02
C ASN A 138 5.52 -7.54 -11.83
N CYS A 139 6.27 -6.69 -11.13
CA CYS A 139 5.70 -5.78 -10.14
C CYS A 139 4.72 -4.81 -10.82
N ASP A 140 3.53 -4.60 -10.23
CA ASP A 140 2.47 -3.78 -10.86
C ASP A 140 2.79 -2.28 -10.80
N TYR A 141 3.29 -1.81 -9.65
CA TYR A 141 3.55 -0.40 -9.40
C TYR A 141 4.87 -0.19 -8.65
N ALA A 142 5.43 1.01 -8.82
CA ALA A 142 6.66 1.42 -8.17
C ALA A 142 6.50 2.83 -7.60
N GLN A 143 7.00 3.04 -6.39
CA GLN A 143 7.03 4.33 -5.71
C GLN A 143 8.46 4.62 -5.26
N GLY A 144 8.93 5.85 -5.48
CA GLY A 144 10.21 6.27 -4.95
C GLY A 144 10.76 7.52 -5.65
N TYR A 145 11.95 7.92 -5.21
CA TYR A 145 12.60 9.16 -5.66
C TYR A 145 12.99 9.18 -7.13
N LEU A 146 13.02 8.02 -7.79
CA LEU A 146 13.13 7.94 -9.24
C LEU A 146 12.00 8.73 -9.94
N PHE A 147 10.78 8.68 -9.39
CA PHE A 147 9.59 9.30 -9.98
C PHE A 147 9.30 10.66 -9.37
N GLY A 148 9.40 10.77 -8.05
CA GLY A 148 9.10 12.01 -7.34
C GLY A 148 9.36 11.90 -5.85
N ARG A 149 9.84 12.99 -5.25
CA ARG A 149 9.95 13.12 -3.79
C ARG A 149 8.61 13.57 -3.20
N PRO A 150 8.32 13.27 -1.92
CA PRO A 150 7.22 13.91 -1.21
C PRO A 150 7.27 15.42 -1.40
N MET A 151 6.16 16.01 -1.80
CA MET A 151 6.08 17.41 -2.22
C MET A 151 4.80 18.05 -1.70
N ALA A 152 4.80 19.38 -1.64
CA ALA A 152 3.62 20.14 -1.24
C ALA A 152 2.50 20.00 -2.29
N PRO A 153 1.22 20.16 -1.91
CA PRO A 153 0.09 19.91 -2.82
C PRO A 153 0.10 20.76 -4.10
N ASP A 154 0.55 22.01 -4.01
CA ASP A 154 0.70 22.92 -5.15
C ASP A 154 1.77 22.45 -6.13
N ILE A 155 2.90 21.98 -5.60
CA ILE A 155 3.98 21.39 -6.41
C ILE A 155 3.52 20.07 -7.03
N PHE A 156 2.78 19.25 -6.27
CA PHE A 156 2.22 17.99 -6.77
C PHE A 156 1.27 18.20 -7.94
N ALA A 157 0.38 19.19 -7.86
CA ALA A 157 -0.54 19.51 -8.94
C ALA A 157 0.21 19.87 -10.22
N CYS A 158 1.21 20.76 -10.14
CA CYS A 158 2.06 21.12 -11.29
C CYS A 158 2.82 19.91 -11.86
N HIS A 159 3.36 19.05 -10.99
CA HIS A 159 4.09 17.86 -11.43
C HIS A 159 3.18 16.86 -12.15
N LEU A 160 1.97 16.65 -11.64
CA LEU A 160 0.99 15.74 -12.24
C LEU A 160 0.60 16.19 -13.65
N GLU A 161 0.33 17.48 -13.85
CA GLU A 161 0.00 18.06 -15.16
C GLU A 161 1.12 17.80 -16.17
N SER A 162 2.38 18.03 -15.78
CA SER A 162 3.53 17.82 -16.67
C SER A 162 3.78 16.36 -17.05
N THR A 163 3.37 15.41 -16.20
CA THR A 163 3.64 13.97 -16.42
C THR A 163 2.54 13.28 -17.25
N LEU A 164 1.35 13.90 -17.36
CA LEU A 164 0.24 13.37 -18.15
C LEU A 164 0.32 13.74 -19.64
N GLU A 165 1.22 14.66 -20.01
CA GLU A 165 1.43 15.11 -21.38
C GLU A 165 2.47 14.26 -22.16
N ASP A 166 3.21 13.39 -21.47
CA ASP A 166 4.21 12.45 -22.01
C ASP A 166 3.67 11.01 -22.15
#